data_AF-A0A6I2X516-F1
#
_entry.id   AF-A0A6I2X516-F1
#
_cell.length_a   1.000
_cell.length_b   1.000
_cell.length_c   1.000
_cell.angle_alpha   90.00
_cell.angle_beta   90.00
_cell.angle_gamma   90.00
#
_symmetry.space_group_name_H-M   'P 1'
#
loop_
_entity.id
_entity.type
_entity.pdbx_description
1 polymer ?
#
loop_
_entity_poly.entity_id
_entity_poly.type
_entity_poly.pdbx_seq_one_letter_code
_entity_poly.pdbx_strand_id
1 'polypeptide(L)' 'MIDFHFDEPAEGRFVEILNVTEEFSREVLATNAARRITAAGTLAVLH' A
#
# COMPACT_ATOMS: atom_id res chain seq x y z
N MET A 1 1.27 -8.28 8.28
CA MET A 1 -0.04 -7.60 8.10
C MET A 1 -0.05 -6.83 6.79
N ILE A 2 -1.15 -6.86 6.04
CA ILE A 2 -1.37 -6.08 4.82
C ILE A 2 -2.46 -5.03 5.11
N ASP A 3 -2.18 -3.77 4.82
CA ASP A 3 -3.09 -2.65 5.07
C ASP A 3 -3.20 -1.73 3.83
N PHE A 4 -4.41 -1.18 3.63
CA PHE A 4 -4.70 -0.24 2.55
C PHE A 4 -5.12 1.11 3.14
N HIS A 5 -4.41 2.16 2.76
CA HIS A 5 -4.74 3.53 3.10
C HIS A 5 -5.13 4.31 1.85
N PHE A 6 -6.19 5.10 1.95
CA PHE A 6 -6.61 6.02 0.90
C PHE A 6 -6.20 7.42 1.32
N ASP A 7 -5.35 8.06 0.52
CA ASP A 7 -4.94 9.43 0.75
C ASP A 7 -5.56 10.34 -0.33
N GLU A 8 -6.11 11.47 0.11
CA GLU A 8 -6.60 12.53 -0.76
C GLU A 8 -5.58 13.69 -0.71
N PRO A 9 -4.62 13.75 -1.65
CA PRO A 9 -3.71 14.88 -1.73
C PRO A 9 -4.49 16.15 -2.05
N ALA A 10 -3.94 17.30 -1.63
CA ALA A 10 -4.56 18.64 -1.75
C ALA A 10 -5.05 19.04 -3.17
N GLU A 11 -4.70 18.27 -4.21
CA GLU A 11 -5.18 18.43 -5.59
C GLU A 11 -6.36 17.51 -5.98
N GLY A 12 -7.00 16.83 -5.02
CA GLY A 12 -8.25 16.07 -5.23
C GLY A 12 -8.10 14.76 -6.03
N ARG A 13 -6.89 14.21 -6.12
CA ARG A 13 -6.63 12.95 -6.83
C ARG A 13 -6.30 11.84 -5.84
N PHE A 14 -7.27 10.99 -5.53
CA PHE A 14 -7.10 9.84 -4.64
C PHE A 14 -5.91 8.95 -5.03
N VAL A 15 -5.12 8.59 -4.03
CA VAL A 15 -4.04 7.60 -4.13
C VAL A 15 -4.31 6.48 -3.13
N GLU A 16 -4.18 5.26 -3.59
CA GLU A 16 -4.19 4.06 -2.76
C GLU A 16 -2.75 3.74 -2.36
N ILE A 17 -2.54 3.54 -1.06
CA ILE A 17 -1.27 3.18 -0.46
C ILE A 17 -1.42 1.79 0.14
N LEU A 18 -0.62 0.85 -0.33
CA LEU A 18 -0.51 -0.50 0.21
C LEU A 18 0.75 -0.57 1.06
N ASN A 19 0.59 -0.93 2.34
CA ASN A 19 1.68 -1.22 3.24
C ASN A 19 1.71 -2.70 3.63
N VAL A 20 2.88 -3.30 3.50
CA VAL A 20 3.17 -4.64 4.00
C VAL A 20 4.08 -4.48 5.22
N THR A 21 3.58 -4.90 6.37
CA THR A 21 4.32 -4.81 7.63
C THR A 21 4.55 -6.18 8.23
N GLU A 22 5.71 -6.38 8.84
CA GLU A 22 5.95 -7.53 9.71
C GLU A 22 5.12 -7.35 10.99
N GLU A 23 4.46 -8.41 11.44
CA GLU A 23 3.42 -8.30 12.47
C GLU A 23 3.98 -8.09 13.88
N PHE A 24 5.14 -8.70 14.17
CA PHE A 24 5.75 -8.69 15.49
C PHE A 24 6.63 -7.46 15.71
N SER A 25 7.46 -7.09 14.73
CA SER A 25 8.37 -5.95 14.78
C SER A 25 7.71 -4.65 14.35
N ARG A 26 6.58 -4.72 13.65
CA ARG A 26 5.91 -3.57 13.00
C ARG A 26 6.79 -2.87 11.96
N GLU A 27 7.82 -3.53 11.46
CA GLU A 27 8.67 -2.98 10.39
C GLU A 27 7.91 -2.96 9.07
N VAL A 28 8.11 -1.89 8.30
CA VAL A 28 7.59 -1.78 6.94
C VAL A 28 8.50 -2.56 6.00
N LEU A 29 7.96 -3.63 5.42
CA LEU A 29 8.66 -4.51 4.49
C LEU A 29 8.53 -3.98 3.06
N ALA A 30 7.38 -3.40 2.72
CA ALA A 30 7.15 -2.79 1.42
C ALA A 30 6.03 -1.74 1.47
N THR A 31 6.15 -0.72 0.61
CA THR A 31 5.12 0.30 0.37
C THR A 31 4.93 0.50 -1.12
N ASN A 32 3.69 0.51 -1.59
CA ASN A 32 3.34 0.88 -2.96
C ASN A 32 2.25 1.94 -2.95
N ALA A 33 2.43 3.02 -3.71
CA ALA A 33 1.46 4.08 -3.89
C ALA A 33 1.03 4.13 -5.36
N ALA A 34 -0.26 3.94 -5.62
CA ALA A 34 -0.81 3.92 -6.97
C ALA A 34 -2.23 4.50 -6.99
N ARG A 35 -2.73 4.89 -8.17
CA ARG A 35 -4.14 5.32 -8.30
C ARG A 35 -5.14 4.17 -8.15
N ARG A 36 -4.68 2.94 -8.33
CA ARG A 36 -5.46 1.72 -8.18
C ARG A 36 -4.51 0.55 -7.93
N ILE A 37 -4.76 -0.18 -6.87
CA ILE A 37 -4.04 -1.39 -6.50
C ILE A 37 -4.93 -2.58 -6.82
N THR A 38 -4.42 -3.50 -7.63
CA THR A 38 -5.11 -4.74 -8.00
C THR A 38 -4.51 -5.90 -7.22
N ALA A 39 -5.20 -7.05 -7.16
CA ALA A 39 -4.63 -8.25 -6.55
C ALA A 39 -3.28 -8.63 -7.14
N ALA A 40 -3.12 -8.52 -8.47
CA ALA A 40 -1.83 -8.74 -9.14
C ALA A 40 -0.77 -7.70 -8.71
N GLY A 41 -1.18 -6.44 -8.56
CA GLY A 41 -0.33 -5.38 -8.05
C GLY A 41 0.10 -5.60 -6.60
N THR A 42 -0.77 -6.14 -5.75
CA THR A 42 -0.45 -6.55 -4.37
C THR A 42 0.58 -7.69 -4.36
N LEU A 43 0.38 -8.72 -5.19
CA LEU A 43 1.33 -9.83 -5.30
C LEU A 43 2.71 -9.39 -5.78
N ALA A 44 2.78 -8.41 -6.70
CA ALA A 44 4.03 -7.86 -7.20
C ALA A 44 4.93 -7.27 -6.10
N VAL A 45 4.35 -6.79 -4.99
CA VAL A 45 5.09 -6.20 -3.86
C VAL A 45 5.47 -7.23 -2.79
N LEU A 46 5.00 -8.47 -2.92
CA LEU A 46 5.26 -9.58 -2.00
C LEU A 46 6.34 -10.55 -2.52
N HIS A 47 6.98 -10.24 -3.66
CA HIS A 47 8.03 -11.04 -4.29
C HIS A 47 9.42 -10.81 -3.71
#